data_AF-A0A3C1F7D2-F1
#
_entry.id   AF-A0A3C1F7D2-F1
#
_cell.length_a   1.000
_cell.length_b   1.000
_cell.length_c   1.000
_cell.angle_alpha   90.00
_cell.angle_beta   90.00
_cell.angle_gamma   90.00
#
_symmetry.space_group_name_H-M   'P 1'
#
loop_
_entity.id
_entity.type
_entity.pdbx_description
1 polymer ?
#
loop_
_entity_poly.entity_id
_entity_poly.type
_entity_poly.pdbx_seq_one_letter_code
_entity_poly.pdbx_strand_id
1 'polypeptide(L)'
;MRHLPRGARCRLHDLWPVYLCDRCGHAGRVQLVSPRSQEEEESSMIGPSLSAIIATIGRPTLEQTLDSILAQALLPGDEIIIVRDSLGDPDDTQRVAVRVFPYIEQSNGIIQYREHAGTDHFYGVAQHNAVWRELTADYILSFGDDDILCDGAWARLRDAIGEERARVVLFQWMAPWREVLWDKRELIRSRVSGSCMAAPRPSARDIPAERYIEADFDWMVQTVEATRQGPLWVEDVIVIARPELREGRVASLGPTRCTQCQRIIFREDAVDGVCVLCRTPKVAVFPVAASSDPQRIVLVWPAAEVSVSDVTRGYRNALVRAGHTVIDFKLNNRFKYHAAALRSAKQDAELDLSRNLDLLSREATEGIAAFVLRHNPHQVVIIAGLSFHPDGLFYLQRLGVPTTAIFTESPYNDEQQRAFAAIYPGMQCTTNDRASAEADGWTYLPPSYDQSVHHPVPPSEEFGCDVFMCGTGWPERQALLEGVDWDGIDVRIYGHWPTVKPGSPLYRHVRWAQDEAVLIRNEAISHAYASAKVCLNIHRTGEASSSVNPRCLEVAACRGFLLTDDRPGLREMFGNVDVPTFDGVEDLGRQLRRWLKDDVGRRRVAKQLQAAVANETFDARVQTLMHARQPQLV
;
A
#
# COMPACT_ATOMS: atom_id res chain seq x y z
N MET A 1 -28.16 -11.03 43.55
CA MET A 1 -28.93 -12.25 43.17
C MET A 1 -30.22 -11.76 42.51
N ARG A 2 -30.64 -12.07 41.29
CA ARG A 2 -30.59 -13.30 40.47
C ARG A 2 -30.47 -12.90 38.98
N HIS A 3 -29.46 -13.42 38.26
CA HIS A 3 -29.53 -14.38 37.15
C HIS A 3 -30.30 -13.98 35.86
N LEU A 4 -29.54 -13.99 34.75
CA LEU A 4 -29.93 -14.01 33.33
C LEU A 4 -30.90 -15.17 32.99
N PRO A 5 -31.49 -15.16 31.78
CA PRO A 5 -30.96 -16.07 30.76
C PRO A 5 -30.74 -15.47 29.37
N ARG A 6 -29.75 -16.07 28.69
CA ARG A 6 -29.35 -15.90 27.30
C ARG A 6 -30.34 -16.57 26.35
N GLY A 7 -30.51 -16.01 25.15
CA GLY A 7 -30.84 -16.78 23.95
C GLY A 7 -31.94 -16.19 23.06
N ALA A 8 -31.58 -15.35 22.09
CA ALA A 8 -32.24 -15.28 20.78
C ALA A 8 -31.32 -14.55 19.79
N ARG A 9 -30.89 -15.27 18.74
CA ARG A 9 -30.30 -14.68 17.53
C ARG A 9 -31.46 -14.28 16.61
N CYS A 10 -31.43 -13.09 16.02
CA CYS A 10 -32.23 -12.80 14.83
C CYS A 10 -31.40 -12.06 13.77
N ARG A 11 -31.56 -12.54 12.54
CA ARG A 11 -30.92 -12.08 11.30
C ARG A 11 -31.60 -10.80 10.83
N LEU A 12 -30.82 -9.88 10.26
CA LEU A 12 -31.30 -8.72 9.53
C LEU A 12 -31.88 -9.15 8.17
N HIS A 13 -33.14 -8.80 7.93
CA HIS A 13 -33.68 -8.51 6.61
C HIS A 13 -34.61 -7.29 6.73
N ASP A 14 -34.22 -6.25 6.01
CA ASP A 14 -35.00 -5.29 5.22
C ASP A 14 -36.21 -4.54 5.82
N LEU A 15 -36.13 -3.21 5.61
CA LEU A 15 -37.17 -2.17 5.58
C LEU A 15 -37.56 -1.51 6.93
N TRP A 16 -37.47 -0.18 6.93
CA TRP A 16 -37.74 0.71 8.06
C TRP A 16 -39.16 0.56 8.66
N PRO A 17 -39.31 0.83 9.97
CA PRO A 17 -40.51 0.47 10.71
C PRO A 17 -41.62 1.54 10.61
N VAL A 18 -42.80 1.09 10.18
CA VAL A 18 -44.07 1.59 10.73
C VAL A 18 -44.11 1.17 12.20
N TYR A 19 -44.20 2.11 13.14
CA TYR A 19 -44.43 1.78 14.55
C TYR A 19 -45.93 1.66 14.85
N LEU A 20 -46.34 0.48 15.30
CA LEU A 20 -47.55 0.24 16.08
C LEU A 20 -47.19 0.36 17.58
N CYS A 21 -48.02 1.08 18.34
CA CYS A 21 -47.94 1.13 19.80
C CYS A 21 -48.90 0.08 20.40
N ASP A 22 -48.35 -0.99 20.97
CA ASP A 22 -49.07 -2.14 21.55
C ASP A 22 -49.82 -1.85 22.87
N ARG A 23 -50.29 -0.62 23.08
CA ARG A 23 -51.06 -0.26 24.31
C ARG A 23 -52.38 0.47 24.10
N CYS A 24 -52.68 1.05 22.94
CA CYS A 24 -53.89 1.89 22.82
C CYS A 24 -54.73 1.77 21.53
N GLY A 25 -54.33 0.97 20.54
CA GLY A 25 -55.22 0.57 19.43
C GLY A 25 -55.90 1.67 18.60
N HIS A 26 -55.39 2.91 18.61
CA HIS A 26 -55.97 4.00 17.80
C HIS A 26 -55.30 4.08 16.42
N ALA A 27 -56.09 3.95 15.35
CA ALA A 27 -55.72 4.31 13.99
C ALA A 27 -56.18 5.75 13.71
N GLY A 28 -55.23 6.65 13.40
CA GLY A 28 -55.50 8.04 13.02
C GLY A 28 -55.28 8.29 11.53
N ARG A 29 -56.23 8.96 10.86
CA ARG A 29 -56.15 9.36 9.45
C ARG A 29 -55.18 10.53 9.25
N VAL A 30 -54.44 10.49 8.13
CA VAL A 30 -53.74 11.64 7.54
C VAL A 30 -54.77 12.73 7.21
N GLN A 31 -54.56 13.95 7.72
CA GLN A 31 -55.29 15.13 7.28
C GLN A 31 -54.80 15.53 5.88
N LEU A 32 -55.73 15.60 4.92
CA LEU A 32 -55.52 16.31 3.66
C LEU A 32 -55.45 17.81 3.95
N VAL A 33 -54.36 18.44 3.48
CA VAL A 33 -54.14 19.89 3.52
C VAL A 33 -55.15 20.58 2.59
N SER A 34 -55.64 21.76 2.99
CA SER A 34 -56.58 22.58 2.23
C SER A 34 -55.99 23.10 0.89
N PRO A 35 -56.81 23.48 -0.10
CA PRO A 35 -56.30 24.05 -1.35
C PRO A 35 -55.56 25.36 -1.10
N ARG A 36 -54.44 25.52 -1.79
CA ARG A 36 -53.57 26.69 -1.77
C ARG A 36 -54.17 27.86 -2.57
N SER A 37 -53.78 29.10 -2.26
CA SER A 37 -54.17 30.29 -3.02
C SER A 37 -53.47 30.31 -4.40
N GLN A 38 -54.04 31.05 -5.37
CA GLN A 38 -53.49 31.16 -6.73
C GLN A 38 -52.03 31.66 -6.77
N GLU A 39 -51.59 32.45 -5.77
CA GLU A 39 -50.19 32.91 -5.66
C GLU A 39 -49.21 31.77 -5.32
N GLU A 40 -49.65 30.74 -4.59
CA GLU A 40 -48.82 29.57 -4.27
C GLU A 40 -48.81 28.53 -5.42
N GLU A 41 -49.82 28.52 -6.30
CA GLU A 41 -49.84 27.69 -7.51
C GLU A 41 -48.86 28.22 -8.56
N GLU A 42 -48.76 29.54 -8.76
CA GLU A 42 -47.78 30.16 -9.68
C GLU A 42 -46.32 29.91 -9.23
N SER A 43 -46.05 29.92 -7.92
CA SER A 43 -44.73 29.59 -7.36
C SER A 43 -44.35 28.10 -7.50
N SER A 44 -45.34 27.21 -7.63
CA SER A 44 -45.09 25.77 -7.78
C SER A 44 -44.71 25.34 -9.21
N MET A 45 -44.97 26.18 -10.21
CA MET A 45 -44.64 25.91 -11.62
C MET A 45 -43.18 26.21 -11.98
N ILE A 46 -42.43 26.88 -11.10
CA ILE A 46 -41.02 27.20 -11.25
C ILE A 46 -40.32 26.46 -10.09
N GLY A 47 -39.47 25.47 -10.38
CA GLY A 47 -38.80 24.65 -9.36
C GLY A 47 -38.02 25.48 -8.32
N PRO A 48 -37.52 24.85 -7.23
CA PRO A 48 -36.85 25.58 -6.15
C PRO A 48 -35.65 26.38 -6.68
N SER A 49 -35.50 27.62 -6.20
CA SER A 49 -34.36 28.47 -6.55
C SER A 49 -33.12 28.07 -5.78
N LEU A 50 -31.96 28.17 -6.42
CA LEU A 50 -30.67 27.76 -5.85
C LEU A 50 -29.74 28.96 -5.75
N SER A 51 -29.04 29.05 -4.62
CA SER A 51 -27.96 30.00 -4.41
C SER A 51 -26.63 29.31 -4.22
N ALA A 52 -25.54 29.92 -4.68
CA ALA A 52 -24.18 29.47 -4.36
C ALA A 52 -23.31 30.60 -3.86
N ILE A 53 -22.51 30.31 -2.83
CA ILE A 53 -21.48 31.21 -2.32
C ILE A 53 -20.11 30.72 -2.78
N ILE A 54 -19.30 31.63 -3.32
CA ILE A 54 -17.94 31.36 -3.76
C ILE A 54 -17.01 32.41 -3.12
N ALA A 55 -16.20 31.97 -2.17
CA ALA A 55 -15.13 32.79 -1.61
C ALA A 55 -13.89 32.70 -2.52
N THR A 56 -13.27 33.83 -2.87
CA THR A 56 -12.14 33.83 -3.81
C THR A 56 -11.10 34.91 -3.52
N ILE A 57 -9.83 34.56 -3.75
CA ILE A 57 -8.69 35.49 -3.79
C ILE A 57 -8.38 36.00 -5.22
N GLY A 58 -9.21 35.62 -6.21
CA GLY A 58 -9.07 36.00 -7.62
C GLY A 58 -8.17 35.07 -8.44
N ARG A 59 -8.19 33.76 -8.15
CA ARG A 59 -7.41 32.76 -8.88
C ARG A 59 -7.88 32.66 -10.34
N PRO A 60 -6.99 32.34 -11.31
CA PRO A 60 -7.40 32.10 -12.69
C PRO A 60 -8.43 30.98 -12.85
N THR A 61 -8.45 30.01 -11.94
CA THR A 61 -9.42 28.89 -11.93
C THR A 61 -10.86 29.35 -11.73
N LEU A 62 -11.08 30.53 -11.14
CA LEU A 62 -12.41 31.09 -10.92
C LEU A 62 -13.20 31.22 -12.23
N GLU A 63 -12.54 31.57 -13.33
CA GLU A 63 -13.19 31.71 -14.64
C GLU A 63 -13.82 30.38 -15.08
N GLN A 64 -13.15 29.25 -14.82
CA GLN A 64 -13.68 27.91 -15.12
C GLN A 64 -14.90 27.58 -14.25
N THR A 65 -14.85 27.95 -12.97
CA THR A 65 -15.99 27.82 -12.05
C THR A 65 -17.18 28.63 -12.57
N LEU A 66 -16.97 29.89 -12.93
CA LEU A 66 -18.04 30.79 -13.42
C LEU A 66 -18.58 30.36 -14.79
N ASP A 67 -17.72 29.90 -15.70
CA ASP A 67 -18.12 29.32 -16.98
C ASP A 67 -19.05 28.10 -16.76
N SER A 68 -18.68 27.22 -15.81
CA SER A 68 -19.49 26.03 -15.49
C SER A 68 -20.86 26.38 -14.90
N ILE A 69 -20.97 27.50 -14.20
CA ILE A 69 -22.22 28.03 -13.65
C ILE A 69 -23.08 28.64 -14.74
N LEU A 70 -22.51 29.46 -15.63
CA LEU A 70 -23.24 30.06 -16.74
C LEU A 70 -23.71 29.03 -17.78
N ALA A 71 -23.07 27.87 -17.84
CA ALA A 71 -23.51 26.73 -18.64
C ALA A 71 -24.77 26.04 -18.09
N GLN A 72 -25.19 26.33 -16.85
CA GLN A 72 -26.37 25.73 -16.24
C GLN A 72 -27.67 26.37 -16.73
N ALA A 73 -28.77 25.61 -16.65
CA ALA A 73 -30.11 26.15 -16.85
C ALA A 73 -30.58 26.94 -15.61
N LEU A 74 -30.07 28.17 -15.48
CA LEU A 74 -30.42 29.09 -14.39
C LEU A 74 -31.87 29.58 -14.52
N LEU A 75 -32.58 29.70 -13.41
CA LEU A 75 -33.98 30.16 -13.33
C LEU A 75 -34.07 31.52 -12.64
N PRO A 76 -35.15 32.28 -12.87
CA PRO A 76 -35.45 33.46 -12.06
C PRO A 76 -35.47 33.11 -10.57
N GLY A 77 -34.71 33.86 -9.77
CA GLY A 77 -34.56 33.64 -8.33
C GLY A 77 -33.30 32.84 -7.95
N ASP A 78 -32.58 32.25 -8.90
CA ASP A 78 -31.22 31.79 -8.64
C ASP A 78 -30.28 32.97 -8.41
N GLU A 79 -29.27 32.78 -7.56
CA GLU A 79 -28.26 33.81 -7.30
C GLU A 79 -26.89 33.20 -6.98
N ILE A 80 -25.82 33.85 -7.43
CA ILE A 80 -24.46 33.40 -7.18
C ILE A 80 -23.72 34.57 -6.54
N ILE A 81 -23.29 34.41 -5.29
CA ILE A 81 -22.60 35.46 -4.55
C ILE A 81 -21.11 35.13 -4.49
N ILE A 82 -20.32 35.94 -5.20
CA ILE A 82 -18.87 35.90 -5.15
C ILE A 82 -18.41 36.85 -4.06
N VAL A 83 -17.67 36.33 -3.09
CA VAL A 83 -17.20 37.10 -1.93
C VAL A 83 -15.69 37.22 -2.00
N ARG A 84 -15.19 38.46 -1.98
CA ARG A 84 -13.75 38.72 -1.95
C ARG A 84 -13.14 38.17 -0.66
N ASP A 85 -12.10 37.37 -0.80
CA ASP A 85 -11.19 37.06 0.29
C ASP A 85 -9.87 37.78 0.06
N SER A 86 -9.65 38.88 0.78
CA SER A 86 -8.45 39.71 0.56
C SER A 86 -7.14 39.04 0.92
N LEU A 87 -7.14 38.01 1.77
CA LEU A 87 -5.93 37.44 2.37
C LEU A 87 -4.97 38.48 2.99
N GLY A 88 -5.45 39.70 3.29
CA GLY A 88 -4.64 40.84 3.71
C GLY A 88 -3.87 41.56 2.59
N ASP A 89 -4.06 41.22 1.32
CA ASP A 89 -3.50 41.88 0.13
C ASP A 89 -4.42 43.05 -0.30
N PRO A 90 -4.00 44.32 -0.15
CA PRO A 90 -4.83 45.47 -0.51
C PRO A 90 -4.97 45.69 -2.04
N ASP A 91 -4.13 45.04 -2.87
CA ASP A 91 -4.15 45.18 -4.33
C ASP A 91 -4.97 44.07 -5.03
N ASP A 92 -5.51 43.12 -4.26
CA ASP A 92 -6.27 41.97 -4.76
C ASP A 92 -7.61 42.35 -5.41
N THR A 93 -8.14 43.51 -5.03
CA THR A 93 -9.50 43.94 -5.36
C THR A 93 -9.66 44.12 -6.86
N GLN A 94 -8.63 44.67 -7.52
CA GLN A 94 -8.58 44.77 -8.97
C GLN A 94 -8.48 43.39 -9.63
N ARG A 95 -7.73 42.45 -9.03
CA ARG A 95 -7.57 41.08 -9.55
C ARG A 95 -8.87 40.30 -9.54
N VAL A 96 -9.64 40.37 -8.45
CA VAL A 96 -10.96 39.72 -8.35
C VAL A 96 -11.96 40.40 -9.28
N ALA A 97 -12.04 41.74 -9.22
CA ALA A 97 -12.95 42.54 -10.05
C ALA A 97 -12.81 42.27 -11.55
N VAL A 98 -11.58 42.28 -12.08
CA VAL A 98 -11.32 42.05 -13.51
C VAL A 98 -11.81 40.68 -13.98
N ARG A 99 -11.75 39.67 -13.12
CA ARG A 99 -12.25 38.32 -13.45
C ARG A 99 -13.75 38.18 -13.28
N VAL A 100 -14.36 38.90 -12.34
CA VAL A 100 -15.77 38.72 -11.96
C VAL A 100 -16.71 39.61 -12.78
N PHE A 101 -16.37 40.88 -13.04
CA PHE A 101 -17.27 41.83 -13.68
C PHE A 101 -17.81 41.38 -15.06
N PRO A 102 -17.00 40.76 -15.95
CA PRO A 102 -17.53 40.24 -17.21
C PRO A 102 -18.69 39.25 -17.02
N TYR A 103 -18.62 38.43 -15.96
CA TYR A 103 -19.64 37.43 -15.65
C TYR A 103 -20.88 38.03 -14.99
N ILE A 104 -20.73 39.10 -14.21
CA ILE A 104 -21.88 39.87 -13.69
C ILE A 104 -22.71 40.41 -14.85
N GLU A 105 -22.05 41.05 -15.82
CA GLU A 105 -22.71 41.60 -17.01
C GLU A 105 -23.38 40.50 -17.84
N GLN A 106 -22.67 39.39 -18.08
CA GLN A 106 -23.19 38.26 -18.86
C GLN A 106 -24.37 37.55 -18.19
N SER A 107 -24.39 37.50 -16.85
CA SER A 107 -25.43 36.80 -16.07
C SER A 107 -26.72 37.61 -15.87
N ASN A 108 -26.77 38.86 -16.33
CA ASN A 108 -27.89 39.78 -16.15
C ASN A 108 -28.35 39.91 -14.68
N GLY A 109 -27.38 39.96 -13.75
CA GLY A 109 -27.62 40.18 -12.32
C GLY A 109 -27.77 38.93 -11.45
N ILE A 110 -27.70 37.72 -12.03
CA ILE A 110 -27.68 36.46 -11.25
C ILE A 110 -26.37 36.33 -10.47
N ILE A 111 -25.24 36.59 -11.12
CA ILE A 111 -23.93 36.63 -10.46
C ILE A 111 -23.75 38.02 -9.85
N GLN A 112 -23.43 38.05 -8.57
CA GLN A 112 -23.21 39.27 -7.80
C GLN A 112 -21.88 39.18 -7.06
N TYR A 113 -21.30 40.34 -6.79
CA TYR A 113 -20.04 40.47 -6.06
C TYR A 113 -20.28 41.17 -4.72
N ARG A 114 -19.58 40.70 -3.68
CA ARG A 114 -19.58 41.28 -2.34
C ARG A 114 -18.16 41.48 -1.86
N GLU A 115 -17.94 42.67 -1.31
CA GLU A 115 -16.69 43.02 -0.65
C GLU A 115 -16.70 42.51 0.79
N HIS A 116 -15.66 41.76 1.17
CA HIS A 116 -15.47 41.34 2.55
C HIS A 116 -14.01 41.47 2.97
N ALA A 117 -13.71 42.50 3.76
CA ALA A 117 -12.41 42.71 4.38
C ALA A 117 -12.32 41.98 5.74
N GLY A 118 -12.68 40.69 5.76
CA GLY A 118 -12.61 39.87 6.97
C GLY A 118 -11.18 39.78 7.48
N THR A 119 -10.99 39.75 8.81
CA THR A 119 -9.68 39.56 9.45
C THR A 119 -9.26 38.08 9.53
N ASP A 120 -10.13 37.16 9.10
CA ASP A 120 -9.93 35.72 9.14
C ASP A 120 -10.09 35.11 7.73
N HIS A 121 -9.06 34.39 7.27
CA HIS A 121 -8.89 33.90 5.88
C HIS A 121 -8.86 32.37 5.79
N PHE A 122 -9.52 31.69 6.73
CA PHE A 122 -9.49 30.24 6.82
C PHE A 122 -10.52 29.60 5.87
N TYR A 123 -10.06 29.11 4.71
CA TYR A 123 -10.88 28.42 3.69
C TYR A 123 -12.19 29.15 3.31
N GLY A 124 -12.19 30.48 3.34
CA GLY A 124 -13.37 31.28 3.01
C GLY A 124 -14.49 31.27 4.05
N VAL A 125 -14.29 30.71 5.26
CA VAL A 125 -15.37 30.56 6.26
C VAL A 125 -16.00 31.90 6.65
N ALA A 126 -15.19 32.94 6.87
CA ALA A 126 -15.68 34.27 7.22
C ALA A 126 -16.52 34.88 6.10
N GLN A 127 -16.11 34.67 4.85
CA GLN A 127 -16.76 35.14 3.64
C GLN A 127 -18.13 34.48 3.46
N HIS A 128 -18.22 33.16 3.69
CA HIS A 128 -19.49 32.44 3.68
C HIS A 128 -20.43 32.97 4.77
N ASN A 129 -19.92 33.09 5.99
CA ASN A 129 -20.68 33.58 7.15
C ASN A 129 -21.17 35.03 6.97
N ALA A 130 -20.45 35.85 6.22
CA ALA A 130 -20.79 37.25 5.99
C ALA A 130 -22.03 37.43 5.11
N VAL A 131 -22.25 36.56 4.12
CA VAL A 131 -23.27 36.79 3.07
C VAL A 131 -24.42 35.81 3.09
N TRP A 132 -24.31 34.63 3.73
CA TRP A 132 -25.36 33.61 3.60
C TRP A 132 -26.74 34.07 4.11
N ARG A 133 -26.78 35.02 5.06
CA ARG A 133 -28.01 35.63 5.58
C ARG A 133 -28.68 36.61 4.61
N GLU A 134 -27.93 37.09 3.61
CA GLU A 134 -28.44 37.97 2.56
C GLU A 134 -29.10 37.19 1.42
N LEU A 135 -28.87 35.87 1.35
CA LEU A 135 -29.41 35.01 0.30
C LEU A 135 -30.93 34.88 0.41
N THR A 136 -31.57 34.93 -0.74
CA THR A 136 -33.02 34.90 -0.96
C THR A 136 -33.50 33.57 -1.54
N ALA A 137 -32.63 32.81 -2.20
CA ALA A 137 -32.99 31.53 -2.79
C ALA A 137 -33.49 30.48 -1.77
N ASP A 138 -34.22 29.48 -2.25
CA ASP A 138 -34.79 28.41 -1.40
C ASP A 138 -33.68 27.53 -0.79
N TYR A 139 -32.63 27.27 -1.56
CA TYR A 139 -31.50 26.42 -1.17
C TYR A 139 -30.16 27.15 -1.31
N ILE A 140 -29.23 26.82 -0.42
CA ILE A 140 -27.89 27.41 -0.35
C ILE A 140 -26.84 26.33 -0.55
N LEU A 141 -25.90 26.61 -1.45
CA LEU A 141 -24.71 25.82 -1.74
C LEU A 141 -23.44 26.63 -1.45
N SER A 142 -22.34 25.91 -1.25
CA SER A 142 -20.98 26.44 -1.14
C SER A 142 -20.07 25.54 -1.95
N PHE A 143 -19.10 26.10 -2.68
CA PHE A 143 -18.02 25.34 -3.31
C PHE A 143 -16.83 26.26 -3.64
N GLY A 144 -15.67 25.67 -3.91
CA GLY A 144 -14.43 26.42 -4.12
C GLY A 144 -14.40 27.22 -5.43
N ASP A 145 -13.57 28.27 -5.48
CA ASP A 145 -13.25 29.04 -6.70
C ASP A 145 -12.30 28.31 -7.67
N ASP A 146 -12.13 27.01 -7.46
CA ASP A 146 -11.44 26.06 -8.32
C ASP A 146 -12.21 24.75 -8.51
N ASP A 147 -13.48 24.73 -8.11
CA ASP A 147 -14.42 23.65 -8.38
C ASP A 147 -15.30 24.00 -9.58
N ILE A 148 -15.77 23.01 -10.33
CA ILE A 148 -16.74 23.21 -11.41
C ILE A 148 -18.02 22.43 -11.16
N LEU A 149 -19.11 22.89 -11.76
CA LEU A 149 -20.36 22.15 -11.85
C LEU A 149 -20.37 21.21 -13.04
N CYS A 150 -20.88 20.00 -12.83
CA CYS A 150 -21.18 19.09 -13.93
C CYS A 150 -22.32 19.63 -14.81
N ASP A 151 -22.38 19.19 -16.07
CA ASP A 151 -23.46 19.53 -16.99
C ASP A 151 -24.82 19.11 -16.42
N GLY A 152 -25.73 20.08 -16.31
CA GLY A 152 -27.09 19.88 -15.79
C GLY A 152 -27.16 19.70 -14.26
N ALA A 153 -26.10 20.04 -13.52
CA ALA A 153 -26.06 19.98 -12.07
C ALA A 153 -27.26 20.68 -11.40
N TRP A 154 -27.60 21.89 -11.84
CA TRP A 154 -28.73 22.66 -11.28
C TRP A 154 -30.08 21.96 -11.49
N ALA A 155 -30.30 21.40 -12.68
CA ALA A 155 -31.53 20.67 -12.98
C ALA A 155 -31.65 19.42 -12.11
N ARG A 156 -30.56 18.63 -11.97
CA ARG A 156 -30.54 17.43 -11.11
C ARG A 156 -30.80 17.76 -9.64
N LEU A 157 -30.25 18.86 -9.13
CA LEU A 157 -30.52 19.31 -7.77
C LEU A 157 -31.99 19.65 -7.57
N ARG A 158 -32.61 20.38 -8.52
CA ARG A 158 -34.04 20.69 -8.47
C ARG A 158 -34.91 19.44 -8.53
N ASP A 159 -34.59 18.52 -9.42
CA ASP A 159 -35.29 17.24 -9.56
C ASP A 159 -35.21 16.43 -8.26
N ALA A 160 -34.02 16.42 -7.62
CA ALA A 160 -33.81 15.74 -6.35
C ALA A 160 -34.57 16.40 -5.19
N ILE A 161 -34.65 17.74 -5.16
CA ILE A 161 -35.44 18.47 -4.16
C ILE A 161 -36.93 18.19 -4.36
N GLY A 162 -37.41 18.26 -5.60
CA GLY A 162 -38.81 18.01 -5.97
C GLY A 162 -39.80 18.75 -5.06
N GLU A 163 -40.77 17.98 -4.52
CA GLU A 163 -41.73 18.47 -3.52
C GLU A 163 -41.17 18.45 -2.08
N GLU A 164 -40.02 17.83 -1.85
CA GLU A 164 -39.39 17.62 -0.54
C GLU A 164 -38.55 18.82 -0.08
N ARG A 165 -39.10 20.03 -0.21
CA ARG A 165 -38.43 21.34 -0.03
C ARG A 165 -37.87 21.65 1.38
N ALA A 166 -37.91 20.71 2.31
CA ALA A 166 -37.47 20.87 3.70
C ALA A 166 -36.23 20.05 4.08
N ARG A 167 -35.71 19.22 3.16
CA ARG A 167 -34.58 18.31 3.42
C ARG A 167 -33.29 18.86 2.83
N VAL A 168 -32.19 18.63 3.54
CA VAL A 168 -30.83 18.81 3.00
C VAL A 168 -30.60 17.82 1.86
N VAL A 169 -30.01 18.28 0.76
CA VAL A 169 -29.54 17.40 -0.33
C VAL A 169 -28.04 17.20 -0.16
N LEU A 170 -27.62 15.94 -0.05
CA LEU A 170 -26.22 15.53 -0.08
C LEU A 170 -25.93 14.87 -1.42
N PHE A 171 -24.96 15.41 -2.14
CA PHE A 171 -24.59 14.97 -3.48
C PHE A 171 -23.12 14.60 -3.59
N GLN A 172 -22.75 13.83 -4.62
CA GLN A 172 -21.35 13.45 -4.78
C GLN A 172 -20.50 14.62 -5.29
N TRP A 173 -19.33 14.74 -4.69
CA TRP A 173 -18.26 15.65 -5.08
C TRP A 173 -17.05 14.77 -5.41
N MET A 174 -16.37 15.06 -6.52
CA MET A 174 -15.24 14.25 -6.97
C MET A 174 -13.96 15.08 -7.03
N ALA A 175 -12.89 14.54 -6.44
CA ALA A 175 -11.55 15.04 -6.69
C ALA A 175 -10.82 14.09 -7.66
N PRO A 176 -10.19 14.60 -8.74
CA PRO A 176 -9.44 13.78 -9.70
C PRO A 176 -8.40 12.84 -9.06
N TRP A 177 -7.79 13.25 -7.94
CA TRP A 177 -6.80 12.47 -7.18
C TRP A 177 -7.39 11.57 -6.08
N ARG A 178 -8.68 11.70 -5.74
CA ARG A 178 -9.29 11.00 -4.58
C ARG A 178 -10.59 10.24 -4.91
N GLU A 179 -10.99 10.22 -6.18
CA GLU A 179 -12.28 9.70 -6.66
C GLU A 179 -13.47 10.43 -6.00
N VAL A 180 -14.64 9.78 -5.91
CA VAL A 180 -15.84 10.34 -5.24
C VAL A 180 -15.63 10.37 -3.72
N LEU A 181 -15.98 11.49 -3.08
CA LEU A 181 -15.60 11.75 -1.70
C LEU A 181 -16.32 10.83 -0.69
N TRP A 182 -17.60 10.56 -0.93
CA TRP A 182 -18.40 9.58 -0.18
C TRP A 182 -18.90 8.45 -1.08
N ASP A 183 -18.89 7.22 -0.54
CA ASP A 183 -19.33 5.98 -1.18
C ASP A 183 -20.45 5.27 -0.39
N LYS A 184 -20.87 5.87 0.74
CA LYS A 184 -21.94 5.39 1.62
C LYS A 184 -22.88 6.54 1.96
N ARG A 185 -24.14 6.20 2.23
CA ARG A 185 -25.18 7.16 2.65
C ARG A 185 -25.06 7.51 4.14
N GLU A 186 -23.87 7.96 4.54
CA GLU A 186 -23.50 8.30 5.92
C GLU A 186 -22.61 9.55 5.93
N LEU A 187 -22.83 10.46 6.89
CA LEU A 187 -21.91 11.58 7.14
C LEU A 187 -20.69 11.07 7.89
N ILE A 188 -19.60 10.80 7.17
CA ILE A 188 -18.35 10.32 7.74
C ILE A 188 -17.31 11.44 7.66
N ARG A 189 -16.71 11.77 8.80
CA ARG A 189 -15.63 12.77 8.93
C ARG A 189 -14.49 12.47 7.94
N SER A 190 -13.93 13.50 7.30
CA SER A 190 -12.94 13.39 6.21
C SER A 190 -13.39 12.67 4.91
N ARG A 191 -14.66 12.28 4.80
CA ARG A 191 -15.29 11.62 3.62
C ARG A 191 -16.46 12.42 3.05
N VAL A 192 -16.70 13.62 3.55
CA VAL A 192 -17.64 14.60 2.99
C VAL A 192 -16.99 15.98 3.10
N SER A 193 -17.51 16.96 2.36
CA SER A 193 -17.10 18.35 2.43
C SER A 193 -18.33 19.24 2.38
N GLY A 194 -18.23 20.47 2.89
CA GLY A 194 -19.28 21.47 2.73
C GLY A 194 -19.74 21.65 1.27
N SER A 195 -18.84 21.40 0.32
CA SER A 195 -19.10 21.38 -1.11
C SER A 195 -19.94 20.18 -1.61
N CYS A 196 -20.42 19.32 -0.72
CA CYS A 196 -21.31 18.19 -1.01
C CYS A 196 -22.77 18.44 -0.62
N MET A 197 -23.15 19.67 -0.27
CA MET A 197 -24.44 19.96 0.35
C MET A 197 -25.19 21.11 -0.34
N ALA A 198 -26.49 20.90 -0.56
CA ALA A 198 -27.46 21.98 -0.76
C ALA A 198 -28.42 22.00 0.44
N ALA A 199 -28.40 23.09 1.19
CA ALA A 199 -29.16 23.26 2.42
C ALA A 199 -30.40 24.13 2.19
N PRO A 200 -31.60 23.72 2.63
CA PRO A 200 -32.75 24.61 2.70
C PRO A 200 -32.37 25.86 3.50
N ARG A 201 -32.65 27.05 2.99
CA ARG A 201 -32.25 28.31 3.64
C ARG A 201 -32.64 28.41 5.13
N PRO A 202 -33.82 27.98 5.60
CA PRO A 202 -34.17 28.00 7.03
C PRO A 202 -33.30 27.08 7.91
N SER A 203 -32.69 26.05 7.31
CA SER A 203 -31.83 25.08 7.99
C SER A 203 -30.36 25.50 8.04
N ALA A 204 -29.92 26.38 7.14
CA ALA A 204 -28.55 26.87 7.09
C ALA A 204 -28.14 27.53 8.42
N ARG A 205 -26.91 27.26 8.85
CA ARG A 205 -26.28 27.80 10.06
C ARG A 205 -24.95 28.43 9.70
N ASP A 206 -24.43 29.29 10.59
CA ASP A 206 -23.06 29.78 10.46
C ASP A 206 -22.09 28.58 10.54
N ILE A 207 -21.07 28.60 9.68
CA ILE A 207 -19.95 27.66 9.79
C ILE A 207 -19.19 27.99 11.09
N PRO A 208 -18.85 27.01 11.94
CA PRO A 208 -18.12 27.25 13.18
C PRO A 208 -16.85 28.08 12.95
N ALA A 209 -16.66 29.12 13.77
CA ALA A 209 -15.51 30.03 13.68
C ALA A 209 -14.19 29.42 14.22
N GLU A 210 -14.24 28.19 14.75
CA GLU A 210 -13.08 27.48 15.28
C GLU A 210 -12.18 26.99 14.13
N ARG A 211 -10.90 27.38 14.14
CA ARG A 211 -9.95 27.07 13.06
C ARG A 211 -9.47 25.62 13.11
N TYR A 212 -10.20 24.73 12.46
CA TYR A 212 -9.71 23.38 12.18
C TYR A 212 -10.24 22.88 10.82
N ILE A 213 -9.49 21.95 10.22
CA ILE A 213 -9.62 21.50 8.83
C ILE A 213 -11.01 20.93 8.48
N GLU A 214 -11.82 20.57 9.48
CA GLU A 214 -13.11 19.89 9.30
C GLU A 214 -14.30 20.70 9.85
N ALA A 215 -14.17 22.03 9.96
CA ALA A 215 -15.26 22.89 10.41
C ALA A 215 -16.51 22.82 9.50
N ASP A 216 -16.30 22.50 8.21
CA ASP A 216 -17.36 22.24 7.25
C ASP A 216 -18.16 20.97 7.56
N PHE A 217 -17.51 19.90 8.06
CA PHE A 217 -18.19 18.69 8.51
C PHE A 217 -19.16 18.97 9.65
N ASP A 218 -18.72 19.71 10.68
CA ASP A 218 -19.57 20.04 11.82
C ASP A 218 -20.75 20.94 11.40
N TRP A 219 -20.52 21.87 10.48
CA TRP A 219 -21.58 22.66 9.85
C TRP A 219 -22.61 21.80 9.11
N MET A 220 -22.16 20.80 8.33
CA MET A 220 -23.06 19.87 7.63
C MET A 220 -23.93 19.08 8.62
N VAL A 221 -23.33 18.54 9.68
CA VAL A 221 -24.07 17.78 10.72
C VAL A 221 -25.13 18.67 11.36
N GLN A 222 -24.78 19.88 11.79
CA GLN A 222 -25.71 20.82 12.41
C GLN A 222 -26.86 21.21 11.46
N THR A 223 -26.55 21.41 10.18
CA THR A 223 -27.54 21.78 9.15
C THR A 223 -28.51 20.63 8.88
N VAL A 224 -28.01 19.39 8.79
CA VAL A 224 -28.87 18.19 8.64
C VAL A 224 -29.76 18.00 9.87
N GLU A 225 -29.19 18.08 11.08
CA GLU A 225 -29.95 17.95 12.33
C GLU A 225 -31.05 19.02 12.47
N ALA A 226 -30.78 20.25 12.01
CA ALA A 226 -31.72 21.36 12.06
C ALA A 226 -33.01 21.09 11.25
N THR A 227 -32.96 20.27 10.20
CA THR A 227 -34.15 19.90 9.41
C THR A 227 -35.06 18.90 10.14
N ARG A 228 -34.53 18.19 11.15
CA ARG A 228 -35.20 17.06 11.82
C ARG A 228 -35.66 15.95 10.87
N GLN A 229 -35.06 15.89 9.68
CA GLN A 229 -35.30 14.90 8.64
C GLN A 229 -33.96 14.37 8.14
N GLY A 230 -33.95 13.15 7.60
CA GLY A 230 -32.73 12.62 6.96
C GLY A 230 -32.43 13.37 5.65
N PRO A 231 -31.16 13.45 5.22
CA PRO A 231 -30.81 14.09 3.96
C PRO A 231 -31.34 13.29 2.76
N LEU A 232 -31.56 13.96 1.63
CA LEU A 232 -31.75 13.36 0.31
C LEU A 232 -30.37 13.02 -0.25
N TRP A 233 -30.14 11.77 -0.64
CA TRP A 233 -28.85 11.32 -1.17
C TRP A 233 -28.91 11.27 -2.70
N VAL A 234 -28.09 12.10 -3.34
CA VAL A 234 -27.93 12.17 -4.80
C VAL A 234 -26.59 11.53 -5.17
N GLU A 235 -26.65 10.38 -5.84
CA GLU A 235 -25.46 9.62 -6.24
C GLU A 235 -24.81 10.17 -7.53
N ASP A 236 -25.40 11.20 -8.14
CA ASP A 236 -24.75 11.94 -9.21
C ASP A 236 -23.64 12.84 -8.64
N VAL A 237 -22.53 12.90 -9.38
CA VAL A 237 -21.52 13.93 -9.12
C VAL A 237 -22.03 15.25 -9.67
N ILE A 238 -22.19 16.21 -8.76
CA ILE A 238 -22.65 17.57 -9.06
C ILE A 238 -21.44 18.50 -9.20
N VAL A 239 -20.38 18.27 -8.42
CA VAL A 239 -19.19 19.13 -8.36
C VAL A 239 -17.91 18.31 -8.61
N ILE A 240 -17.02 18.85 -9.44
CA ILE A 240 -15.68 18.30 -9.68
C ILE A 240 -14.65 19.30 -9.18
N ALA A 241 -13.77 18.84 -8.30
CA ALA A 241 -12.75 19.65 -7.68
C ALA A 241 -11.52 19.80 -8.54
N ARG A 242 -11.06 21.03 -8.78
CA ARG A 242 -9.80 21.33 -9.50
C ARG A 242 -9.62 20.43 -10.74
N PRO A 243 -10.57 20.42 -11.68
CA PRO A 243 -10.47 19.58 -12.86
C PRO A 243 -9.25 19.98 -13.70
N GLU A 244 -8.57 18.99 -14.26
CA GLU A 244 -7.51 19.24 -15.24
C GLU A 244 -8.09 19.61 -16.59
N LEU A 245 -7.41 20.49 -17.33
CA LEU A 245 -7.74 20.78 -18.72
C LEU A 245 -7.39 19.58 -19.61
N ARG A 246 -8.35 19.16 -20.43
CA ARG A 246 -8.23 18.07 -21.41
C ARG A 246 -8.49 18.62 -22.81
N GLU A 247 -7.45 18.63 -23.63
CA GLU A 247 -7.50 19.19 -24.99
C GLU A 247 -8.05 20.64 -25.03
N GLY A 248 -7.72 21.42 -23.98
CA GLY A 248 -8.18 22.80 -23.84
C GLY A 248 -9.61 22.97 -23.31
N ARG A 249 -10.28 21.90 -22.87
CA ARG A 249 -11.62 21.92 -22.27
C ARG A 249 -11.61 21.30 -20.88
N VAL A 250 -12.50 21.75 -20.01
CA VAL A 250 -12.69 21.14 -18.69
C VAL A 250 -13.65 19.94 -18.83
N ALA A 251 -13.36 18.82 -18.19
CA ALA A 251 -14.26 17.67 -18.16
C ALA A 251 -15.45 17.96 -17.22
N SER A 252 -16.66 18.08 -17.77
CA SER A 252 -17.89 18.50 -17.07
C SER A 252 -19.04 17.49 -17.15
N LEU A 253 -18.93 16.41 -17.93
CA LEU A 253 -19.98 15.37 -18.02
C LEU A 253 -20.05 14.49 -16.76
N GLY A 254 -19.10 14.66 -15.85
CA GLY A 254 -19.00 13.90 -14.61
C GLY A 254 -18.50 12.47 -14.83
N PRO A 255 -18.36 11.71 -13.74
CA PRO A 255 -17.93 10.33 -13.83
C PRO A 255 -19.06 9.40 -14.31
N THR A 256 -18.65 8.24 -14.77
CA THR A 256 -19.46 7.06 -14.99
C THR A 256 -18.66 5.83 -14.57
N ARG A 257 -19.32 4.67 -14.52
CA ARG A 257 -18.62 3.39 -14.33
C ARG A 257 -18.34 2.77 -15.68
N CYS A 258 -17.11 2.30 -15.85
CA CYS A 258 -16.76 1.46 -16.98
C CYS A 258 -17.70 0.25 -17.03
N THR A 259 -18.41 0.06 -18.14
CA THR A 259 -19.35 -1.06 -18.32
C THR A 259 -18.66 -2.44 -18.23
N GLN A 260 -17.34 -2.50 -18.43
CA GLN A 260 -16.56 -3.73 -18.36
C GLN A 260 -15.88 -3.97 -17.00
N CYS A 261 -15.14 -3.00 -16.46
CA CYS A 261 -14.36 -3.19 -15.23
C CYS A 261 -14.91 -2.47 -14.00
N GLN A 262 -16.05 -1.79 -14.11
CA GLN A 262 -16.73 -1.04 -13.03
C GLN A 262 -15.91 0.10 -12.39
N ARG A 263 -14.72 0.39 -12.92
CA ARG A 263 -13.88 1.54 -12.51
C ARG A 263 -14.60 2.85 -12.80
N ILE A 264 -14.53 3.80 -11.86
CA ILE A 264 -14.98 5.17 -12.05
C ILE A 264 -14.05 5.85 -13.06
N ILE A 265 -14.64 6.44 -14.11
CA ILE A 265 -13.97 7.17 -15.18
C ILE A 265 -14.77 8.42 -15.50
N PHE A 266 -14.15 9.43 -16.11
CA PHE A 266 -14.93 10.53 -16.69
C PHE A 266 -15.70 10.02 -17.91
N ARG A 267 -16.94 10.49 -18.12
CA ARG A 267 -17.74 10.11 -19.30
C ARG A 267 -17.02 10.47 -20.60
N GLU A 268 -16.26 11.55 -20.59
CA GLU A 268 -15.42 12.02 -21.70
C GLU A 268 -14.28 11.04 -22.04
N ASP A 269 -13.82 10.24 -21.08
CA ASP A 269 -12.77 9.22 -21.30
C ASP A 269 -13.34 7.89 -21.77
N ALA A 270 -14.67 7.74 -21.66
CA ALA A 270 -15.38 6.53 -22.00
C ALA A 270 -15.75 6.55 -23.49
N VAL A 271 -15.44 5.46 -24.20
CA VAL A 271 -16.00 5.20 -25.53
C VAL A 271 -17.02 4.08 -25.36
N ASP A 272 -18.28 4.36 -25.67
CA ASP A 272 -19.42 3.44 -25.44
C ASP A 272 -19.52 2.94 -23.98
N GLY A 273 -19.17 3.81 -23.03
CA GLY A 273 -19.14 3.47 -21.60
C GLY A 273 -17.96 2.60 -21.17
N VAL A 274 -16.99 2.32 -22.05
CA VAL A 274 -15.81 1.50 -21.77
C VAL A 274 -14.58 2.37 -21.52
N CYS A 275 -13.87 2.15 -20.42
CA CYS A 275 -12.66 2.92 -20.08
C CYS A 275 -11.50 2.65 -21.05
N VAL A 276 -10.57 3.61 -21.12
CA VAL A 276 -9.34 3.49 -21.91
C VAL A 276 -8.61 2.16 -21.66
N LEU A 277 -8.50 1.70 -20.41
CA LEU A 277 -7.81 0.44 -20.08
C LEU A 277 -8.53 -0.84 -20.58
N CYS A 278 -9.85 -0.80 -20.70
CA CYS A 278 -10.65 -1.93 -21.15
C CYS A 278 -10.75 -1.97 -22.68
N ARG A 279 -10.86 -0.81 -23.32
CA ARG A 279 -10.85 -0.69 -24.79
C ARG A 279 -9.44 -0.77 -25.39
N THR A 280 -8.41 -0.49 -24.60
CA THR A 280 -7.02 -0.68 -25.04
C THR A 280 -6.84 -2.17 -25.32
N PRO A 281 -6.48 -2.58 -26.56
CA PRO A 281 -6.20 -3.97 -26.88
C PRO A 281 -5.23 -4.51 -25.85
N LYS A 282 -5.69 -5.51 -25.09
CA LYS A 282 -4.82 -6.31 -24.22
C LYS A 282 -3.98 -7.16 -25.17
N VAL A 283 -2.94 -6.57 -25.72
CA VAL A 283 -1.91 -7.35 -26.38
C VAL A 283 -1.34 -8.20 -25.26
N ALA A 284 -1.69 -9.48 -25.24
CA ALA A 284 -0.85 -10.45 -24.56
C ALA A 284 0.51 -10.31 -25.26
N VAL A 285 1.41 -9.51 -24.68
CA VAL A 285 2.72 -9.24 -25.28
C VAL A 285 3.52 -10.55 -25.39
N PHE A 286 3.12 -11.54 -24.61
CA PHE A 286 3.69 -12.85 -24.52
C PHE A 286 2.65 -13.90 -24.91
N PRO A 287 2.73 -14.51 -26.11
CA PRO A 287 2.21 -15.84 -26.28
C PRO A 287 2.91 -16.72 -25.24
N VAL A 288 2.15 -17.44 -24.41
CA VAL A 288 2.69 -18.51 -23.57
C VAL A 288 3.13 -19.64 -24.50
N ALA A 289 4.32 -19.50 -25.11
CA ALA A 289 4.93 -20.58 -25.85
C ALA A 289 5.26 -21.70 -24.85
N ALA A 290 4.92 -22.93 -25.22
CA ALA A 290 5.27 -24.11 -24.47
C ALA A 290 6.78 -24.10 -24.14
N SER A 291 7.10 -24.49 -22.90
CA SER A 291 8.44 -24.72 -22.35
C SER A 291 9.46 -25.13 -23.42
N SER A 292 10.22 -24.16 -23.93
CA SER A 292 11.45 -24.42 -24.69
C SER A 292 12.63 -24.06 -23.79
N ASP A 293 13.51 -25.02 -23.60
CA ASP A 293 14.81 -24.80 -22.98
C ASP A 293 15.80 -24.52 -24.13
N PRO A 294 16.59 -23.42 -24.13
CA PRO A 294 16.82 -22.42 -23.08
C PRO A 294 15.79 -21.29 -22.96
N GLN A 295 15.47 -20.89 -21.71
CA GLN A 295 14.57 -19.78 -21.40
C GLN A 295 15.29 -18.43 -21.19
N ARG A 296 14.55 -17.34 -21.38
CA ARG A 296 14.90 -15.97 -20.93
C ARG A 296 14.13 -15.67 -19.66
N ILE A 297 14.83 -15.41 -18.57
CA ILE A 297 14.27 -15.28 -17.23
C ILE A 297 14.63 -13.91 -16.68
N VAL A 298 13.64 -13.10 -16.33
CA VAL A 298 13.89 -11.92 -15.50
C VAL A 298 13.95 -12.38 -14.05
N LEU A 299 15.08 -12.17 -13.40
CA LEU A 299 15.28 -12.49 -11.98
C LEU A 299 15.20 -11.20 -11.16
N VAL A 300 14.15 -11.09 -10.34
CA VAL A 300 13.94 -9.96 -9.43
C VAL A 300 14.69 -10.24 -8.14
N TRP A 301 15.70 -9.41 -7.88
CA TRP A 301 16.47 -9.43 -6.65
C TRP A 301 15.67 -8.83 -5.49
N PRO A 302 15.93 -9.22 -4.23
CA PRO A 302 15.34 -8.57 -3.06
C PRO A 302 15.85 -7.13 -2.89
N ALA A 303 15.17 -6.35 -2.06
CA ALA A 303 15.68 -5.05 -1.62
C ALA A 303 16.85 -5.20 -0.62
N ALA A 304 16.87 -6.28 0.16
CA ALA A 304 17.94 -6.60 1.10
C ALA A 304 19.22 -7.03 0.38
N GLU A 305 20.38 -6.56 0.83
CA GLU A 305 21.67 -6.78 0.13
C GLU A 305 22.56 -7.88 0.72
N VAL A 306 22.13 -8.50 1.82
CA VAL A 306 22.91 -9.49 2.56
C VAL A 306 22.41 -10.91 2.25
N SER A 307 22.15 -11.75 3.25
CA SER A 307 21.82 -13.18 3.11
C SER A 307 20.84 -13.55 1.99
N VAL A 308 19.76 -12.78 1.80
CA VAL A 308 18.75 -13.05 0.74
C VAL A 308 19.30 -12.75 -0.67
N SER A 309 20.22 -11.80 -0.78
CA SER A 309 20.97 -11.51 -2.01
C SER A 309 21.91 -12.65 -2.38
N ASP A 310 22.48 -13.34 -1.39
CA ASP A 310 23.31 -14.54 -1.63
C ASP A 310 22.47 -15.71 -2.15
N VAL A 311 21.26 -15.89 -1.63
CA VAL A 311 20.28 -16.84 -2.18
C VAL A 311 19.94 -16.51 -3.64
N THR A 312 19.70 -15.23 -3.93
CA THR A 312 19.43 -14.78 -5.32
C THR A 312 20.60 -15.06 -6.24
N ARG A 313 21.84 -14.82 -5.78
CA ARG A 313 23.06 -15.11 -6.53
C ARG A 313 23.20 -16.60 -6.82
N GLY A 314 22.88 -17.45 -5.84
CA GLY A 314 22.85 -18.90 -5.99
C GLY A 314 21.90 -19.36 -7.09
N TYR A 315 20.63 -18.92 -7.04
CA TYR A 315 19.66 -19.22 -8.09
C TYR A 315 20.08 -18.67 -9.46
N ARG A 316 20.59 -17.44 -9.51
CA ARG A 316 21.09 -16.84 -10.75
C ARG A 316 22.18 -17.69 -11.39
N ASN A 317 23.18 -18.08 -10.60
CA ASN A 317 24.31 -18.86 -11.08
C ASN A 317 23.85 -20.25 -11.56
N ALA A 318 22.94 -20.89 -10.83
CA ALA A 318 22.36 -22.17 -11.21
C ALA A 318 21.52 -22.09 -12.50
N LEU A 319 20.68 -21.06 -12.66
CA LEU A 319 19.89 -20.83 -13.87
C LEU A 319 20.79 -20.59 -15.10
N VAL A 320 21.88 -19.84 -14.93
CA VAL A 320 22.88 -19.64 -16.00
C VAL A 320 23.60 -20.95 -16.35
N ARG A 321 23.99 -21.75 -15.35
CA ARG A 321 24.60 -23.07 -15.57
C ARG A 321 23.65 -24.04 -16.28
N ALA A 322 22.35 -23.94 -16.01
CA ALA A 322 21.31 -24.69 -16.70
C ALA A 322 21.08 -24.24 -18.16
N GLY A 323 21.79 -23.21 -18.63
CA GLY A 323 21.73 -22.73 -20.02
C GLY A 323 20.69 -21.63 -20.27
N HIS A 324 19.99 -21.16 -19.24
CA HIS A 324 19.03 -20.07 -19.39
C HIS A 324 19.72 -18.69 -19.47
N THR A 325 19.10 -17.77 -20.20
CA THR A 325 19.47 -16.36 -20.20
C THR A 325 18.81 -15.66 -19.01
N VAL A 326 19.59 -15.22 -18.03
CA VAL A 326 19.09 -14.52 -16.83
C VAL A 326 19.31 -13.02 -16.94
N ILE A 327 18.26 -12.24 -16.68
CA ILE A 327 18.25 -10.78 -16.78
C ILE A 327 17.90 -10.21 -15.41
N ASP A 328 18.85 -9.52 -14.78
CA ASP A 328 18.72 -9.07 -13.40
C ASP A 328 17.87 -7.81 -13.27
N PHE A 329 16.73 -7.91 -12.59
CA PHE A 329 16.00 -6.76 -12.07
C PHE A 329 16.44 -6.50 -10.62
N LYS A 330 17.40 -5.60 -10.44
CA LYS A 330 18.02 -5.30 -9.14
C LYS A 330 17.17 -4.33 -8.31
N LEU A 331 16.20 -4.86 -7.55
CA LEU A 331 15.30 -4.05 -6.72
C LEU A 331 16.06 -3.21 -5.68
N ASN A 332 17.09 -3.77 -5.03
CA ASN A 332 17.96 -3.06 -4.10
C ASN A 332 18.59 -1.77 -4.69
N ASN A 333 19.10 -1.83 -5.92
CA ASN A 333 19.70 -0.67 -6.58
C ASN A 333 18.64 0.41 -6.88
N ARG A 334 17.43 -0.02 -7.22
CA ARG A 334 16.29 0.89 -7.44
C ARG A 334 15.85 1.55 -6.14
N PHE A 335 15.76 0.78 -5.06
CA PHE A 335 15.53 1.31 -3.71
C PHE A 335 16.54 2.40 -3.36
N LYS A 336 17.84 2.12 -3.54
CA LYS A 336 18.91 3.12 -3.29
C LYS A 336 18.75 4.37 -4.12
N TYR A 337 18.41 4.23 -5.41
CA TYR A 337 18.15 5.36 -6.30
C TYR A 337 16.98 6.23 -5.80
N HIS A 338 15.82 5.64 -5.53
CA HIS A 338 14.65 6.39 -5.08
C HIS A 338 14.84 6.97 -3.68
N ALA A 339 15.54 6.26 -2.79
CA ALA A 339 15.92 6.77 -1.47
C ALA A 339 16.82 8.02 -1.58
N ALA A 340 17.83 7.98 -2.47
CA ALA A 340 18.69 9.13 -2.72
C ALA A 340 17.92 10.31 -3.33
N ALA A 341 17.01 10.04 -4.29
CA ALA A 341 16.16 11.06 -4.89
C ALA A 341 15.24 11.73 -3.85
N LEU A 342 14.63 10.95 -2.95
CA LEU A 342 13.75 11.46 -1.90
C LEU A 342 14.49 12.35 -0.89
N ARG A 343 15.69 11.93 -0.46
CA ARG A 343 16.55 12.75 0.42
C ARG A 343 16.92 14.08 -0.25
N SER A 344 17.28 14.03 -1.53
CA SER A 344 17.61 15.23 -2.31
C SER A 344 16.42 16.18 -2.43
N ALA A 345 15.21 15.64 -2.70
CA ALA A 345 14.01 16.44 -2.86
C ALA A 345 13.59 17.15 -1.56
N LYS A 346 13.80 16.50 -0.41
CA LYS A 346 13.50 17.08 0.91
C LYS A 346 14.63 17.91 1.51
N GLN A 347 15.79 17.99 0.85
CA GLN A 347 17.01 18.60 1.39
C GLN A 347 17.40 18.08 2.78
N ASP A 348 17.05 16.83 3.08
CA ASP A 348 17.22 16.22 4.39
C ASP A 348 17.96 14.89 4.24
N ALA A 349 19.25 14.92 4.56
CA ALA A 349 20.11 13.73 4.52
C ALA A 349 19.80 12.74 5.65
N GLU A 350 19.18 13.21 6.74
CA GLU A 350 18.81 12.42 7.91
C GLU A 350 17.37 11.91 7.85
N LEU A 351 16.67 12.15 6.73
CA LEU A 351 15.30 11.70 6.53
C LEU A 351 15.15 10.21 6.86
N ASP A 352 14.29 9.95 7.85
CA ASP A 352 13.89 8.60 8.22
C ASP A 352 13.09 7.95 7.08
N LEU A 353 13.79 7.10 6.31
CA LEU A 353 13.22 6.40 5.16
C LEU A 353 12.23 5.31 5.58
N SER A 354 12.23 4.87 6.84
CA SER A 354 11.32 3.80 7.31
C SER A 354 9.85 4.19 7.11
N ARG A 355 9.53 5.47 7.27
CA ARG A 355 8.17 6.03 7.09
C ARG A 355 7.73 6.11 5.63
N ASN A 356 8.65 5.93 4.69
CA ASN A 356 8.41 6.03 3.25
C ASN A 356 8.65 4.69 2.54
N LEU A 357 8.78 3.58 3.28
CA LEU A 357 9.11 2.28 2.70
C LEU A 357 8.10 1.82 1.65
N ASP A 358 6.81 2.09 1.84
CA ASP A 358 5.77 1.73 0.87
C ASP A 358 5.97 2.48 -0.46
N LEU A 359 6.11 3.81 -0.39
CA LEU A 359 6.40 4.64 -1.56
C LEU A 359 7.71 4.20 -2.25
N LEU A 360 8.79 3.99 -1.50
CA LEU A 360 10.05 3.53 -2.05
C LEU A 360 9.93 2.15 -2.70
N SER A 361 9.18 1.23 -2.09
CA SER A 361 8.88 -0.09 -2.66
C SER A 361 8.14 0.04 -3.97
N ARG A 362 7.12 0.89 -4.01
CA ARG A 362 6.30 1.16 -5.20
C ARG A 362 7.16 1.69 -6.33
N GLU A 363 7.84 2.82 -6.12
CA GLU A 363 8.67 3.46 -7.14
C GLU A 363 9.78 2.52 -7.64
N ALA A 364 10.44 1.79 -6.74
CA ALA A 364 11.47 0.82 -7.11
C ALA A 364 10.92 -0.36 -7.92
N THR A 365 9.63 -0.67 -7.77
CA THR A 365 8.94 -1.79 -8.44
C THR A 365 8.32 -1.38 -9.77
N GLU A 366 7.78 -0.17 -9.92
CA GLU A 366 6.98 0.24 -11.09
C GLU A 366 7.69 0.02 -12.43
N GLY A 367 9.02 0.18 -12.46
CA GLY A 367 9.85 -0.08 -13.64
C GLY A 367 9.80 -1.53 -14.18
N ILE A 368 9.25 -2.50 -13.43
CA ILE A 368 9.16 -3.91 -13.87
C ILE A 368 8.34 -4.07 -15.14
N ALA A 369 7.28 -3.28 -15.33
CA ALA A 369 6.42 -3.37 -16.51
C ALA A 369 7.21 -3.06 -17.79
N ALA A 370 7.89 -1.92 -17.82
CA ALA A 370 8.75 -1.52 -18.94
C ALA A 370 9.92 -2.48 -19.13
N PHE A 371 10.50 -2.99 -18.04
CA PHE A 371 11.61 -3.94 -18.08
C PHE A 371 11.21 -5.25 -18.78
N VAL A 372 10.07 -5.82 -18.40
CA VAL A 372 9.55 -7.05 -18.99
C VAL A 372 9.18 -6.84 -20.46
N LEU A 373 8.52 -5.74 -20.80
CA LEU A 373 8.23 -5.39 -22.20
C LEU A 373 9.50 -5.30 -23.06
N ARG A 374 10.56 -4.67 -22.53
CA ARG A 374 11.84 -4.50 -23.23
C ARG A 374 12.56 -5.82 -23.47
N HIS A 375 12.55 -6.70 -22.48
CA HIS A 375 13.38 -7.91 -22.48
C HIS A 375 12.66 -9.16 -23.01
N ASN A 376 11.33 -9.08 -23.16
CA ASN A 376 10.50 -10.16 -23.65
C ASN A 376 10.85 -11.53 -23.01
N PRO A 377 10.80 -11.67 -21.66
CA PRO A 377 11.14 -12.92 -20.97
C PRO A 377 10.06 -13.99 -21.10
N HIS A 378 10.47 -15.26 -20.95
CA HIS A 378 9.56 -16.40 -20.87
C HIS A 378 8.95 -16.57 -19.46
N GLN A 379 9.61 -16.01 -18.44
CA GLN A 379 9.10 -15.92 -17.08
C GLN A 379 9.84 -14.86 -16.25
N VAL A 380 9.19 -14.46 -15.16
CA VAL A 380 9.77 -13.65 -14.09
C VAL A 380 9.89 -14.51 -12.83
N VAL A 381 11.08 -14.55 -12.23
CA VAL A 381 11.33 -15.21 -10.95
C VAL A 381 11.61 -14.13 -9.90
N ILE A 382 10.82 -14.10 -8.83
CA ILE A 382 10.94 -13.13 -7.73
C ILE A 382 11.51 -13.83 -6.51
N ILE A 383 12.67 -13.36 -6.03
CA ILE A 383 13.27 -13.88 -4.79
C ILE A 383 12.77 -13.07 -3.59
N ALA A 384 12.36 -13.79 -2.55
CA ALA A 384 11.74 -13.32 -1.30
C ALA A 384 10.41 -12.59 -1.45
N GLY A 385 10.23 -11.75 -2.46
CA GLY A 385 9.03 -10.91 -2.65
C GLY A 385 8.90 -9.78 -1.61
N LEU A 386 9.71 -9.79 -0.56
CA LEU A 386 9.77 -8.70 0.41
C LEU A 386 10.16 -7.39 -0.26
N SER A 387 9.39 -6.34 0.01
CA SER A 387 9.56 -5.00 -0.56
C SER A 387 9.35 -4.88 -2.07
N PHE A 388 8.94 -5.96 -2.75
CA PHE A 388 8.38 -5.86 -4.09
C PHE A 388 6.92 -5.42 -3.96
N HIS A 389 6.57 -4.27 -4.52
CA HIS A 389 5.26 -3.68 -4.29
C HIS A 389 4.14 -4.44 -5.06
N PRO A 390 2.92 -4.58 -4.50
CA PRO A 390 1.76 -5.19 -5.16
C PRO A 390 1.49 -4.72 -6.60
N ASP A 391 1.73 -3.45 -6.91
CA ASP A 391 1.55 -2.90 -8.26
C ASP A 391 2.39 -3.65 -9.31
N GLY A 392 3.60 -4.07 -8.94
CA GLY A 392 4.44 -4.89 -9.81
C GLY A 392 3.77 -6.21 -10.20
N LEU A 393 3.12 -6.89 -9.24
CA LEU A 393 2.38 -8.12 -9.52
C LEU A 393 1.18 -7.86 -10.42
N PHE A 394 0.45 -6.76 -10.19
CA PHE A 394 -0.65 -6.37 -11.07
C PHE A 394 -0.18 -6.11 -12.50
N TYR A 395 1.00 -5.51 -12.69
CA TYR A 395 1.58 -5.33 -14.01
C TYR A 395 1.94 -6.67 -14.66
N LEU A 396 2.64 -7.55 -13.94
CA LEU A 396 3.04 -8.87 -14.43
C LEU A 396 1.83 -9.71 -14.83
N GLN A 397 0.79 -9.73 -13.98
CA GLN A 397 -0.47 -10.42 -14.24
C GLN A 397 -1.17 -9.86 -15.49
N ARG A 398 -1.28 -8.52 -15.62
CA ARG A 398 -1.92 -7.90 -16.79
C ARG A 398 -1.14 -8.07 -18.08
N LEU A 399 0.18 -8.18 -18.01
CA LEU A 399 1.05 -8.49 -19.15
C LEU A 399 1.01 -9.98 -19.50
N GLY A 400 0.38 -10.82 -18.68
CA GLY A 400 0.27 -12.26 -18.89
C GLY A 400 1.62 -12.98 -18.77
N VAL A 401 2.57 -12.41 -18.00
CA VAL A 401 3.92 -12.95 -17.90
C VAL A 401 3.95 -13.99 -16.80
N PRO A 402 4.25 -15.26 -17.12
CA PRO A 402 4.34 -16.29 -16.11
C PRO A 402 5.35 -15.89 -15.03
N THR A 403 4.90 -15.95 -13.78
CA THR A 403 5.68 -15.47 -12.64
C THR A 403 5.80 -16.57 -11.61
N THR A 404 6.98 -16.66 -11.01
CA THR A 404 7.28 -17.56 -9.90
C THR A 404 7.83 -16.74 -8.74
N ALA A 405 7.31 -16.95 -7.53
CA ALA A 405 7.86 -16.40 -6.30
C ALA A 405 8.60 -17.50 -5.53
N ILE A 406 9.83 -17.20 -5.10
CA ILE A 406 10.63 -18.01 -4.18
C ILE A 406 10.67 -17.29 -2.85
N PHE A 407 9.75 -17.66 -1.96
CA PHE A 407 9.67 -17.12 -0.61
C PHE A 407 10.80 -17.71 0.26
N THR A 408 11.53 -16.84 0.96
CA THR A 408 12.70 -17.22 1.77
C THR A 408 12.51 -17.00 3.26
N GLU A 409 11.39 -16.36 3.65
CA GLU A 409 11.14 -15.88 5.01
C GLU A 409 10.01 -16.65 5.69
N SER A 410 9.59 -17.79 5.13
CA SER A 410 8.67 -18.68 5.82
C SER A 410 9.33 -19.31 7.06
N PRO A 411 8.59 -19.50 8.16
CA PRO A 411 7.19 -19.10 8.38
C PRO A 411 7.00 -17.63 8.82
N TYR A 412 8.10 -16.93 9.14
CA TYR A 412 8.12 -15.58 9.74
C TYR A 412 7.27 -14.52 9.03
N ASN A 413 7.08 -14.68 7.72
CA ASN A 413 6.34 -13.74 6.90
C ASN A 413 5.20 -14.41 6.11
N ASP A 414 4.71 -15.58 6.53
CA ASP A 414 3.70 -16.33 5.79
C ASP A 414 2.41 -15.56 5.54
N GLU A 415 1.93 -14.77 6.50
CA GLU A 415 0.74 -13.92 6.29
C GLU A 415 0.94 -12.92 5.15
N GLN A 416 2.10 -12.24 5.15
CA GLN A 416 2.45 -11.28 4.11
C GLN A 416 2.65 -11.98 2.75
N GLN A 417 3.29 -13.15 2.74
CA GLN A 417 3.54 -13.93 1.52
C GLN A 417 2.23 -14.48 0.94
N ARG A 418 1.27 -14.91 1.76
CA ARG A 418 -0.09 -15.27 1.31
C ARG A 418 -0.82 -14.09 0.69
N ALA A 419 -0.77 -12.92 1.33
CA ALA A 419 -1.37 -11.72 0.77
C ALA A 419 -0.72 -11.34 -0.57
N PHE A 420 0.60 -11.50 -0.68
CA PHE A 420 1.36 -11.30 -1.92
C PHE A 420 0.93 -12.28 -3.02
N ALA A 421 0.84 -13.58 -2.70
CA ALA A 421 0.40 -14.62 -3.63
C ALA A 421 -1.05 -14.41 -4.12
N ALA A 422 -1.95 -13.95 -3.25
CA ALA A 422 -3.36 -13.72 -3.58
C ALA A 422 -3.58 -12.65 -4.66
N ILE A 423 -2.64 -11.71 -4.84
CA ILE A 423 -2.72 -10.67 -5.88
C ILE A 423 -2.58 -11.27 -7.28
N TYR A 424 -1.76 -12.32 -7.43
CA TYR A 424 -1.58 -13.03 -8.68
C TYR A 424 -1.89 -14.53 -8.52
N PRO A 425 -3.18 -14.93 -8.60
CA PRO A 425 -3.59 -16.33 -8.40
C PRO A 425 -2.95 -17.37 -9.33
N GLY A 426 -2.46 -16.96 -10.50
CA GLY A 426 -1.74 -17.84 -11.45
C GLY A 426 -0.21 -17.86 -11.27
N MET A 427 0.32 -17.19 -10.25
CA MET A 427 1.74 -17.19 -9.93
C MET A 427 2.15 -18.50 -9.25
N GLN A 428 3.23 -19.12 -9.72
CA GLN A 428 3.81 -20.26 -9.02
C GLN A 428 4.44 -19.78 -7.72
N CYS A 429 4.04 -20.36 -6.59
CA CYS A 429 4.59 -20.01 -5.28
C CYS A 429 5.45 -21.17 -4.76
N THR A 430 6.62 -20.83 -4.22
CA THR A 430 7.55 -21.78 -3.64
C THR A 430 8.09 -21.23 -2.33
N THR A 431 8.48 -22.11 -1.40
CA THR A 431 9.02 -21.70 -0.10
C THR A 431 10.05 -22.70 0.43
N ASN A 432 10.98 -22.21 1.26
CA ASN A 432 12.01 -22.99 1.93
C ASN A 432 11.56 -23.65 3.24
N ASP A 433 10.32 -23.42 3.68
CA ASP A 433 9.74 -24.11 4.84
C ASP A 433 8.71 -25.15 4.41
N ARG A 434 8.88 -26.39 4.87
CA ARG A 434 8.04 -27.52 4.48
C ARG A 434 6.61 -27.39 5.00
N ALA A 435 6.47 -26.94 6.24
CA ALA A 435 5.15 -26.80 6.85
C ALA A 435 4.35 -25.70 6.14
N SER A 436 4.99 -24.58 5.80
CA SER A 436 4.38 -23.52 4.99
C SER A 436 4.03 -24.01 3.58
N ALA A 437 4.92 -24.76 2.93
CA ALA A 437 4.65 -25.33 1.61
C ALA A 437 3.41 -26.24 1.61
N GLU A 438 3.29 -27.12 2.61
CA GLU A 438 2.15 -28.03 2.76
C GLU A 438 0.85 -27.28 3.11
N ALA A 439 0.93 -26.29 4.01
CA ALA A 439 -0.23 -25.52 4.45
C ALA A 439 -0.83 -24.66 3.32
N ASP A 440 0.01 -24.06 2.48
CA ASP A 440 -0.40 -23.13 1.43
C ASP A 440 -0.49 -23.78 0.04
N GLY A 441 -0.18 -25.08 -0.09
CA GLY A 441 -0.16 -25.80 -1.35
C GLY A 441 0.93 -25.31 -2.32
N TRP A 442 2.03 -24.80 -1.77
CA TRP A 442 3.17 -24.27 -2.52
C TRP A 442 4.23 -25.35 -2.78
N THR A 443 5.11 -25.10 -3.75
CA THR A 443 6.22 -26.02 -4.00
C THR A 443 7.30 -25.84 -2.93
N TYR A 444 7.65 -26.93 -2.26
CA TYR A 444 8.77 -26.91 -1.31
C TYR A 444 10.12 -26.87 -2.05
N LEU A 445 10.92 -25.84 -1.77
CA LEU A 445 12.31 -25.69 -2.25
C LEU A 445 13.24 -25.56 -1.05
N PRO A 446 13.88 -26.64 -0.57
CA PRO A 446 14.69 -26.56 0.63
C PRO A 446 15.88 -25.60 0.47
N PRO A 447 16.49 -25.15 1.58
CA PRO A 447 17.74 -24.39 1.56
C PRO A 447 18.81 -25.05 0.68
N SER A 448 19.74 -24.26 0.15
CA SER A 448 20.78 -24.75 -0.76
C SER A 448 22.05 -23.93 -0.68
N TYR A 449 23.15 -24.53 -1.13
CA TYR A 449 24.42 -23.83 -1.30
C TYR A 449 24.80 -23.70 -2.79
N ASP A 450 25.56 -22.65 -3.11
CA ASP A 450 26.20 -22.52 -4.42
C ASP A 450 27.53 -23.28 -4.42
N GLN A 451 27.61 -24.39 -5.14
CA GLN A 451 28.81 -25.23 -5.23
C GLN A 451 30.04 -24.51 -5.83
N SER A 452 29.82 -23.43 -6.60
CA SER A 452 30.92 -22.61 -7.13
C SER A 452 31.57 -21.72 -6.08
N VAL A 453 30.87 -21.48 -4.96
CA VAL A 453 31.36 -20.68 -3.82
C VAL A 453 31.70 -21.62 -2.66
N HIS A 454 30.73 -22.42 -2.23
CA HIS A 454 30.81 -23.27 -1.05
C HIS A 454 31.35 -24.66 -1.41
N HIS A 455 32.67 -24.78 -1.41
CA HIS A 455 33.39 -26.02 -1.58
C HIS A 455 34.64 -26.02 -0.69
N PRO A 456 35.27 -27.18 -0.45
CA PRO A 456 36.49 -27.23 0.35
C PRO A 456 37.59 -26.38 -0.27
N VAL A 457 38.10 -25.42 0.51
CA VAL A 457 39.22 -24.55 0.16
C VAL A 457 40.32 -24.65 1.21
N PRO A 458 41.58 -24.26 0.90
CA PRO A 458 42.61 -24.15 1.91
C PRO A 458 42.22 -23.15 3.01
N PRO A 459 42.59 -23.41 4.28
CA PRO A 459 42.40 -22.45 5.35
C PRO A 459 43.21 -21.18 5.08
N SER A 460 42.71 -20.05 5.56
CA SER A 460 43.33 -18.73 5.51
C SER A 460 43.71 -18.30 6.93
N GLU A 461 44.93 -17.80 7.10
CA GLU A 461 45.39 -17.24 8.38
C GLU A 461 44.50 -16.08 8.86
N GLU A 462 43.95 -15.30 7.92
CA GLU A 462 43.05 -14.18 8.20
C GLU A 462 41.82 -14.62 9.00
N PHE A 463 41.29 -15.81 8.74
CA PHE A 463 40.07 -16.31 9.36
C PHE A 463 40.32 -17.40 10.42
N GLY A 464 41.57 -17.74 10.72
CA GLY A 464 41.91 -18.77 11.71
C GLY A 464 41.40 -18.42 13.10
N CYS A 465 40.50 -19.23 13.67
CA CYS A 465 39.96 -19.04 15.02
C CYS A 465 39.42 -20.35 15.60
N ASP A 466 39.08 -20.34 16.90
CA ASP A 466 38.42 -21.46 17.54
C ASP A 466 36.96 -21.56 17.12
N VAL A 467 36.23 -20.45 17.16
CA VAL A 467 34.80 -20.40 16.84
C VAL A 467 34.50 -19.27 15.86
N PHE A 468 33.88 -19.61 14.74
CA PHE A 468 33.42 -18.65 13.73
C PHE A 468 31.90 -18.63 13.67
N MET A 469 31.34 -17.42 13.61
CA MET A 469 29.93 -17.21 13.37
C MET A 469 29.73 -16.06 12.37
N CYS A 470 28.84 -16.24 11.41
CA CYS A 470 28.38 -15.18 10.52
C CYS A 470 26.85 -15.12 10.60
N GLY A 471 26.27 -13.94 10.75
CA GLY A 471 24.82 -13.74 10.75
C GLY A 471 24.34 -12.46 11.43
N THR A 472 23.03 -12.29 11.53
CA THR A 472 22.41 -11.11 12.18
C THR A 472 22.30 -11.28 13.70
N GLY A 473 22.66 -10.27 14.47
CA GLY A 473 22.53 -10.24 15.92
C GLY A 473 21.12 -9.93 16.41
N TRP A 474 20.16 -10.83 16.19
CA TRP A 474 18.82 -10.68 16.78
C TRP A 474 18.88 -10.66 18.32
N PRO A 475 17.99 -9.94 19.01
CA PRO A 475 18.05 -9.77 20.47
C PRO A 475 18.19 -11.08 21.25
N GLU A 476 17.44 -12.12 20.86
CA GLU A 476 17.52 -13.46 21.47
C GLU A 476 18.90 -14.11 21.34
N ARG A 477 19.55 -13.90 20.20
CA ARG A 477 20.81 -14.53 19.81
C ARG A 477 21.95 -13.80 20.47
N GLN A 478 21.87 -12.47 20.51
CA GLN A 478 22.78 -11.66 21.31
C GLN A 478 22.71 -12.09 22.78
N ALA A 479 21.53 -12.18 23.37
CA ALA A 479 21.38 -12.59 24.77
C ALA A 479 21.96 -13.99 25.04
N LEU A 480 21.72 -14.95 24.13
CA LEU A 480 22.29 -16.29 24.24
C LEU A 480 23.82 -16.26 24.23
N LEU A 481 24.44 -15.54 23.27
CA LEU A 481 25.90 -15.46 23.15
C LEU A 481 26.55 -14.64 24.27
N GLU A 482 25.86 -13.62 24.79
CA GLU A 482 26.32 -12.83 25.96
C GLU A 482 26.37 -13.68 27.24
N GLY A 483 25.53 -14.72 27.35
CA GLY A 483 25.54 -15.64 28.47
C GLY A 483 26.66 -16.70 28.41
N VAL A 484 27.30 -16.90 27.26
CA VAL A 484 28.35 -17.92 27.11
C VAL A 484 29.67 -17.42 27.70
N ASP A 485 30.31 -18.28 28.50
CA ASP A 485 31.68 -18.05 28.95
C ASP A 485 32.68 -18.32 27.81
N TRP A 486 33.19 -17.24 27.22
CA TRP A 486 34.16 -17.26 26.13
C TRP A 486 35.62 -17.30 26.60
N ASP A 487 35.89 -17.42 27.90
CA ASP A 487 37.27 -17.42 28.38
C ASP A 487 38.07 -18.58 27.75
N GLY A 488 39.27 -18.23 27.28
CA GLY A 488 40.17 -19.12 26.55
C GLY A 488 39.70 -19.58 25.16
N ILE A 489 38.69 -18.98 24.55
CA ILE A 489 38.20 -19.30 23.19
C ILE A 489 38.40 -18.10 22.25
N ASP A 490 39.13 -18.26 21.15
CA ASP A 490 39.16 -17.24 20.08
C ASP A 490 37.88 -17.30 19.22
N VAL A 491 36.96 -16.37 19.50
CA VAL A 491 35.68 -16.27 18.80
C VAL A 491 35.70 -15.09 17.83
N ARG A 492 35.23 -15.32 16.60
CA ARG A 492 35.05 -14.29 15.57
C ARG A 492 33.63 -14.28 15.07
N ILE A 493 32.96 -13.16 15.27
CA ILE A 493 31.57 -12.95 14.86
C ILE A 493 31.53 -11.88 13.77
N TYR A 494 30.94 -12.23 12.64
CA TYR A 494 30.71 -11.37 11.48
C TYR A 494 29.21 -11.26 11.18
N GLY A 495 28.84 -10.27 10.35
CA GLY A 495 27.46 -9.99 9.98
C GLY A 495 26.93 -8.71 10.63
N HIS A 496 25.61 -8.54 10.70
CA HIS A 496 24.99 -7.29 11.15
C HIS A 496 24.60 -7.36 12.64
N TRP A 497 25.26 -6.58 13.50
CA TRP A 497 25.09 -6.59 14.97
C TRP A 497 24.88 -5.18 15.57
N PRO A 498 23.82 -4.46 15.17
CA PRO A 498 23.65 -3.04 15.50
C PRO A 498 23.38 -2.77 16.99
N THR A 499 22.94 -3.77 17.75
CA THR A 499 22.54 -3.66 19.16
C THR A 499 23.67 -3.95 20.15
N VAL A 500 24.82 -4.45 19.67
CA VAL A 500 25.98 -4.74 20.53
C VAL A 500 26.75 -3.44 20.79
N LYS A 501 26.94 -3.09 22.06
CA LYS A 501 27.61 -1.84 22.51
C LYS A 501 28.93 -2.14 23.23
N PRO A 502 29.85 -1.16 23.38
CA PRO A 502 31.16 -1.34 24.04
C PRO A 502 31.16 -1.96 25.46
N GLY A 503 30.02 -1.98 26.17
CA GLY A 503 29.87 -2.64 27.47
C GLY A 503 29.40 -4.10 27.41
N SER A 504 29.01 -4.61 26.25
CA SER A 504 28.58 -6.00 26.07
C SER A 504 29.80 -6.94 26.11
N PRO A 505 29.70 -8.12 26.76
CA PRO A 505 30.77 -9.13 26.72
C PRO A 505 31.02 -9.63 25.29
N LEU A 506 30.04 -9.48 24.38
CA LEU A 506 30.14 -9.88 22.98
C LEU A 506 30.93 -8.88 22.12
N TYR A 507 31.07 -7.62 22.56
CA TYR A 507 31.60 -6.52 21.74
C TYR A 507 32.99 -6.81 21.17
N ARG A 508 33.87 -7.42 21.96
CA ARG A 508 35.24 -7.80 21.55
C ARG A 508 35.29 -8.97 20.55
N HIS A 509 34.22 -9.76 20.47
CA HIS A 509 34.14 -10.94 19.60
C HIS A 509 33.53 -10.60 18.23
N VAL A 510 32.67 -9.58 18.18
CA VAL A 510 32.19 -8.99 16.92
C VAL A 510 33.35 -8.29 16.20
N ARG A 511 33.44 -8.51 14.90
CA ARG A 511 34.44 -7.87 14.04
C ARG A 511 33.86 -6.56 13.52
N TRP A 512 34.58 -5.47 13.75
CA TRP A 512 34.15 -4.11 13.46
C TRP A 512 35.04 -3.47 12.39
N ALA A 513 34.43 -2.71 11.48
CA ALA A 513 35.08 -1.78 10.57
C ALA A 513 34.31 -0.46 10.64
N GLN A 514 35.00 0.65 10.94
CA GLN A 514 34.38 1.98 11.06
C GLN A 514 33.13 1.97 11.98
N ASP A 515 33.25 1.33 13.15
CA ASP A 515 32.18 1.17 14.14
C ASP A 515 30.94 0.37 13.67
N GLU A 516 30.99 -0.27 12.49
CA GLU A 516 29.95 -1.17 12.00
C GLU A 516 30.44 -2.61 11.94
N ALA A 517 29.53 -3.56 12.19
CA ALA A 517 29.87 -4.97 12.16
C ALA A 517 30.18 -5.43 10.72
N VAL A 518 31.30 -6.14 10.56
CA VAL A 518 31.85 -6.47 9.23
C VAL A 518 30.99 -7.52 8.54
N LEU A 519 30.54 -7.19 7.33
CA LEU A 519 29.95 -8.14 6.39
C LEU A 519 31.06 -8.85 5.62
N ILE A 520 31.06 -10.19 5.64
CA ILE A 520 31.98 -10.98 4.81
C ILE A 520 31.42 -11.08 3.40
N ARG A 521 32.28 -10.82 2.40
CA ARG A 521 31.94 -11.10 1.00
C ARG A 521 31.73 -12.60 0.81
N ASN A 522 30.67 -12.96 0.09
CA ASN A 522 30.29 -14.36 -0.09
C ASN A 522 31.42 -15.22 -0.69
N GLU A 523 32.28 -14.66 -1.55
CA GLU A 523 33.42 -15.38 -2.13
C GLU A 523 34.51 -15.73 -1.10
N ALA A 524 34.58 -15.03 0.03
CA ALA A 524 35.55 -15.26 1.09
C ALA A 524 35.01 -16.16 2.22
N ILE A 525 33.69 -16.40 2.28
CA ILE A 525 33.06 -17.09 3.41
C ILE A 525 33.55 -18.54 3.58
N SER A 526 33.84 -19.21 2.46
CA SER A 526 34.35 -20.60 2.46
C SER A 526 35.73 -20.72 3.10
N HIS A 527 36.58 -19.69 2.95
CA HIS A 527 37.85 -19.64 3.67
C HIS A 527 37.61 -19.50 5.18
N ALA A 528 36.61 -18.73 5.60
CA ALA A 528 36.27 -18.65 7.03
C ALA A 528 35.79 -19.99 7.58
N TYR A 529 34.90 -20.69 6.85
CA TYR A 529 34.46 -22.04 7.22
C TYR A 529 35.60 -23.05 7.29
N ALA A 530 36.56 -22.98 6.37
CA ALA A 530 37.72 -23.86 6.34
C ALA A 530 38.75 -23.58 7.45
N SER A 531 38.79 -22.34 7.97
CA SER A 531 39.82 -21.88 8.93
C SER A 531 39.38 -22.01 10.38
N ALA A 532 38.08 -21.99 10.65
CA ALA A 532 37.54 -22.12 11.99
C ALA A 532 37.56 -23.58 12.48
N LYS A 533 37.89 -23.80 13.75
CA LYS A 533 37.75 -25.14 14.35
C LYS A 533 36.28 -25.54 14.50
N VAL A 534 35.40 -24.59 14.84
CA VAL A 534 33.95 -24.74 14.96
C VAL A 534 33.25 -23.60 14.22
N CYS A 535 32.36 -23.95 13.31
CA CYS A 535 31.41 -23.02 12.69
C CYS A 535 30.09 -23.08 13.46
N LEU A 536 29.79 -22.01 14.19
CA LEU A 536 28.57 -21.88 14.98
C LEU A 536 27.45 -21.30 14.12
N ASN A 537 26.33 -22.03 14.05
CA ASN A 537 25.08 -21.54 13.48
C ASN A 537 24.03 -21.47 14.58
N ILE A 538 23.21 -20.42 14.56
CA ILE A 538 22.08 -20.28 15.47
C ILE A 538 20.91 -19.80 14.62
N HIS A 539 19.80 -20.51 14.63
CA HIS A 539 18.61 -20.10 13.88
C HIS A 539 17.88 -18.96 14.61
N ARG A 540 16.86 -18.36 13.97
CA ARG A 540 16.05 -17.30 14.59
C ARG A 540 14.96 -17.92 15.45
N THR A 541 14.75 -17.41 16.66
CA THR A 541 13.72 -17.92 17.58
C THR A 541 12.38 -17.20 17.35
N GLY A 542 11.27 -17.73 17.86
CA GLY A 542 10.00 -16.99 17.95
C GLY A 542 8.83 -17.53 17.14
N GLU A 543 9.06 -18.45 16.19
CA GLU A 543 8.00 -19.14 15.45
C GLU A 543 8.39 -20.61 15.20
N ALA A 544 7.39 -21.46 14.95
CA ALA A 544 7.53 -22.91 14.76
C ALA A 544 8.23 -23.30 13.43
N SER A 545 9.23 -22.53 13.01
CA SER A 545 10.03 -22.82 11.82
C SER A 545 10.79 -24.13 12.03
N SER A 546 10.45 -25.10 11.20
CA SER A 546 11.06 -26.42 11.20
C SER A 546 12.31 -26.47 10.32
N SER A 547 12.41 -25.58 9.34
CA SER A 547 13.49 -25.54 8.35
C SER A 547 14.84 -25.10 8.93
N VAL A 548 15.92 -25.57 8.30
CA VAL A 548 17.27 -25.07 8.55
C VAL A 548 17.53 -23.83 7.68
N ASN A 549 18.56 -23.05 8.00
CA ASN A 549 19.01 -21.98 7.11
C ASN A 549 20.11 -22.47 6.13
N PRO A 550 20.43 -21.70 5.07
CA PRO A 550 21.49 -22.06 4.14
C PRO A 550 22.86 -22.30 4.80
N ARG A 551 23.15 -21.63 5.93
CA ARG A 551 24.46 -21.72 6.61
C ARG A 551 24.82 -23.13 7.04
N CYS A 552 23.83 -23.93 7.46
CA CYS A 552 24.04 -25.34 7.78
C CYS A 552 24.65 -26.10 6.59
N LEU A 553 24.12 -25.85 5.38
CA LEU A 553 24.55 -26.51 4.15
C LEU A 553 25.87 -25.92 3.63
N GLU A 554 26.04 -24.60 3.71
CA GLU A 554 27.27 -23.91 3.28
C GLU A 554 28.50 -24.39 4.07
N VAL A 555 28.38 -24.47 5.40
CA VAL A 555 29.43 -24.99 6.29
C VAL A 555 29.74 -26.45 5.95
N ALA A 556 28.70 -27.28 5.82
CA ALA A 556 28.84 -28.70 5.51
C ALA A 556 29.52 -28.92 4.15
N ALA A 557 29.11 -28.19 3.11
CA ALA A 557 29.69 -28.26 1.76
C ALA A 557 31.17 -27.88 1.73
N CYS A 558 31.57 -26.89 2.56
CA CYS A 558 32.97 -26.49 2.73
C CYS A 558 33.79 -27.45 3.60
N ARG A 559 33.18 -28.54 4.10
CA ARG A 559 33.80 -29.50 5.02
C ARG A 559 34.24 -28.86 6.35
N GLY A 560 33.51 -27.83 6.78
CA GLY A 560 33.63 -27.21 8.09
C GLY A 560 32.88 -28.02 9.15
N PHE A 561 33.31 -27.91 10.40
CA PHE A 561 32.61 -28.54 11.52
C PHE A 561 31.46 -27.63 11.99
N LEU A 562 30.22 -28.08 11.81
CA LEU A 562 29.00 -27.36 12.21
C LEU A 562 28.61 -27.71 13.66
N LEU A 563 28.36 -26.67 14.46
CA LEU A 563 27.63 -26.77 15.73
C LEU A 563 26.40 -25.84 15.63
N THR A 564 25.21 -26.35 15.90
CA THR A 564 23.95 -25.59 15.70
C THR A 564 22.92 -25.83 16.81
N ASP A 565 21.93 -24.95 16.97
CA ASP A 565 20.73 -25.29 17.75
C ASP A 565 19.94 -26.42 17.06
N ASP A 566 19.24 -27.25 17.84
CA ASP A 566 18.45 -28.36 17.31
C ASP A 566 17.20 -27.86 16.57
N ARG A 567 16.94 -28.43 15.39
CA ARG A 567 15.81 -28.11 14.51
C ARG A 567 15.30 -29.38 13.85
N PRO A 568 13.97 -29.57 13.72
CA PRO A 568 13.41 -30.73 13.02
C PRO A 568 13.99 -30.95 11.61
N GLY A 569 14.22 -29.86 10.85
CA GLY A 569 14.77 -29.89 9.50
C GLY A 569 16.21 -30.39 9.39
N LEU A 570 16.95 -30.53 10.50
CA LEU A 570 18.29 -31.14 10.47
C LEU A 570 18.23 -32.59 9.99
N ARG A 571 17.26 -33.37 10.46
CA ARG A 571 17.10 -34.77 10.04
C ARG A 571 16.70 -34.87 8.58
N GLU A 572 15.93 -33.91 8.10
CA GLU A 572 15.52 -33.84 6.71
C GLU A 572 16.73 -33.60 5.78
N MET A 573 17.61 -32.66 6.15
CA MET A 573 18.74 -32.26 5.30
C MET A 573 19.98 -33.13 5.46
N PHE A 574 20.20 -33.69 6.64
CA PHE A 574 21.41 -34.48 6.94
C PHE A 574 21.12 -35.98 7.08
N GLY A 575 19.85 -36.40 6.92
CA GLY A 575 19.44 -37.79 7.02
C GLY A 575 19.79 -38.42 8.36
N ASN A 576 20.59 -39.49 8.32
CA ASN A 576 21.02 -40.24 9.51
C ASN A 576 22.33 -39.71 10.13
N VAL A 577 22.89 -38.61 9.62
CA VAL A 577 24.10 -38.02 10.21
C VAL A 577 23.72 -37.32 11.51
N ASP A 578 24.42 -37.68 12.58
CA ASP A 578 24.29 -37.04 13.89
C ASP A 578 24.93 -35.65 13.85
N VAL A 579 24.11 -34.62 13.58
CA VAL A 579 24.56 -33.22 13.54
C VAL A 579 24.82 -32.76 14.98
N PRO A 580 26.01 -32.24 15.31
CA PRO A 580 26.28 -31.72 16.64
C PRO A 580 25.36 -30.53 16.96
N THR A 581 24.57 -30.69 18.02
CA THR A 581 23.67 -29.65 18.49
C THR A 581 24.00 -29.17 19.92
N PHE A 582 23.37 -28.06 20.30
CA PHE A 582 23.34 -27.57 21.67
C PHE A 582 21.93 -27.09 22.05
N ASP A 583 21.63 -27.09 23.35
CA ASP A 583 20.40 -26.53 23.92
C ASP A 583 20.71 -25.48 25.01
N GLY A 584 20.50 -24.21 24.66
CA GLY A 584 20.73 -23.09 25.56
C GLY A 584 22.19 -22.78 25.86
N VAL A 585 22.39 -21.83 26.77
CA VAL A 585 23.70 -21.20 27.05
C VAL A 585 24.71 -22.18 27.66
N GLU A 586 24.30 -22.92 28.69
CA GLU A 586 25.20 -23.82 29.43
C GLU A 586 25.68 -24.99 28.55
N ASP A 587 24.78 -25.57 27.75
CA ASP A 587 25.14 -26.65 26.82
C ASP A 587 26.02 -26.13 25.69
N LEU A 588 25.74 -24.95 25.13
CA LEU A 588 26.60 -24.35 24.11
C LEU A 588 28.05 -24.24 24.61
N GLY A 589 28.25 -23.67 25.81
CA GLY A 589 29.59 -23.57 26.41
C GLY A 589 30.25 -24.94 26.60
N ARG A 590 29.51 -25.93 27.09
CA ARG A 590 29.99 -27.32 27.27
C ARG A 590 30.39 -27.96 25.94
N GLN A 591 29.54 -27.86 24.92
CA GLN A 591 29.76 -28.46 23.60
C GLN A 591 30.94 -27.80 22.89
N LEU A 592 31.08 -26.48 22.96
CA LEU A 592 32.24 -25.77 22.44
C LEU A 592 33.54 -26.29 23.08
N ARG A 593 33.61 -26.34 24.41
CA ARG A 593 34.81 -26.81 25.13
C ARG A 593 35.14 -28.28 24.86
N ARG A 594 34.11 -29.12 24.67
CA ARG A 594 34.27 -30.52 24.25
C ARG A 594 34.84 -30.60 22.83
N TRP A 595 34.17 -29.98 21.87
CA TRP A 595 34.51 -30.12 20.46
C TRP A 595 35.84 -29.47 20.11
N LEU A 596 36.23 -28.36 20.75
CA LEU A 596 37.54 -27.73 20.54
C LEU A 596 38.73 -28.64 20.90
N LYS A 597 38.53 -29.64 21.75
CA LYS A 597 39.55 -30.64 22.12
C LYS A 597 39.55 -31.88 21.21
N ASP A 598 38.51 -32.09 20.40
CA ASP A 598 38.32 -33.31 19.61
C ASP A 598 38.53 -33.08 18.11
N ASP A 599 39.78 -32.88 17.71
CA ASP A 599 40.14 -32.64 16.31
C ASP A 599 39.72 -33.78 15.36
N VAL A 600 39.80 -35.03 15.83
CA VAL A 600 39.47 -36.22 15.03
C VAL A 600 37.96 -36.31 14.84
N GLY A 601 37.19 -36.14 15.92
CA GLY A 601 35.74 -36.11 15.87
C GLY A 601 35.21 -34.99 14.98
N ARG A 602 35.76 -33.77 15.10
CA ARG A 602 35.37 -32.63 14.25
C ARG A 602 35.56 -32.93 12.76
N ARG A 603 36.73 -33.45 12.37
CA ARG A 603 37.01 -33.81 10.96
C ARG A 603 36.12 -34.94 10.46
N ARG A 604 35.84 -35.94 11.29
CA ARG A 604 34.95 -37.06 10.95
C ARG A 604 33.54 -36.58 10.68
N VAL A 605 32.97 -35.79 11.60
CA VAL A 605 31.61 -35.24 11.46
C VAL A 605 31.52 -34.31 10.26
N ALA A 606 32.47 -33.38 10.08
CA ALA A 606 32.47 -32.47 8.93
C ALA A 606 32.44 -33.22 7.58
N LYS A 607 33.16 -34.35 7.47
CA LYS A 607 33.13 -35.20 6.27
C LYS A 607 31.77 -35.88 6.07
N GLN A 608 31.12 -36.31 7.15
CA GLN A 608 29.78 -36.92 7.07
C GLN A 608 28.73 -35.89 6.66
N LEU A 609 28.76 -34.69 7.26
CA LEU A 609 27.88 -33.58 6.91
C LEU A 609 28.03 -33.18 5.44
N GLN A 610 29.28 -33.06 4.96
CA GLN A 610 29.55 -32.75 3.55
C GLN A 610 28.91 -33.77 2.60
N ALA A 611 29.07 -35.07 2.90
CA ALA A 611 28.50 -36.13 2.09
C ALA A 611 26.96 -36.10 2.09
N ALA A 612 26.35 -35.76 3.22
CA ALA A 612 24.90 -35.70 3.35
C ALA A 612 24.27 -34.58 2.51
N VAL A 613 24.93 -33.43 2.41
CA VAL A 613 24.39 -32.27 1.66
C VAL A 613 24.81 -32.24 0.20
N ALA A 614 25.58 -33.20 -0.31
CA ALA A 614 26.24 -33.11 -1.62
C ALA A 614 25.28 -32.81 -2.82
N ASN A 615 23.99 -33.13 -2.69
CA ASN A 615 22.97 -32.88 -3.71
C ASN A 615 22.04 -31.70 -3.39
N GLU A 616 22.22 -31.02 -2.25
CA GLU A 616 21.40 -29.89 -1.80
C GLU A 616 21.90 -28.55 -2.37
N THR A 617 22.08 -28.51 -3.69
CA THR A 617 22.64 -27.35 -4.42
C THR A 617 21.55 -26.52 -5.09
N PHE A 618 21.86 -25.26 -5.39
CA PHE A 618 20.96 -24.44 -6.22
C PHE A 618 20.69 -25.06 -7.60
N ASP A 619 21.62 -25.85 -8.15
CA ASP A 619 21.42 -26.56 -9.42
C ASP A 619 20.28 -27.58 -9.28
N ALA A 620 20.25 -28.35 -8.18
CA ALA A 620 19.14 -29.25 -7.88
C ALA A 620 17.81 -28.50 -7.70
N ARG A 621 17.82 -27.34 -7.03
CA ARG A 621 16.60 -26.52 -6.86
C ARG A 621 16.08 -25.94 -8.16
N VAL A 622 16.96 -25.51 -9.05
CA VAL A 622 16.58 -25.05 -10.39
C VAL A 622 15.91 -26.18 -11.17
N GLN A 623 16.40 -27.42 -11.09
CA GLN A 623 15.72 -28.55 -11.72
C GLN A 623 14.30 -28.75 -11.17
N THR A 624 14.12 -28.72 -9.85
CA THR A 624 12.78 -28.80 -9.23
C THR A 624 11.87 -27.65 -9.65
N LEU A 625 12.39 -26.42 -9.60
CA LEU A 625 11.68 -25.19 -9.96
C LEU A 625 11.14 -25.25 -11.40
N MET A 626 12.00 -25.67 -12.34
CA MET A 626 11.67 -25.69 -13.76
C MET A 626 10.73 -26.86 -14.11
N HIS A 627 10.86 -28.02 -13.45
CA HIS A 627 9.93 -29.15 -13.63
C HIS A 627 8.52 -28.85 -13.12
N ALA A 628 8.39 -28.21 -11.95
CA ALA A 628 7.09 -27.91 -11.34
C ALA A 628 6.21 -26.96 -12.18
N ARG A 629 6.76 -26.34 -13.22
CA ARG A 629 6.05 -25.44 -14.14
C ARG A 629 5.52 -26.13 -15.41
N GLN A 630 5.85 -27.40 -15.66
CA GLN A 630 5.20 -28.11 -16.77
C GLN A 630 3.70 -28.24 -16.45
N PRO A 631 2.80 -27.75 -17.32
CA PRO A 631 1.38 -27.81 -17.02
C PRO A 631 1.00 -29.27 -16.81
N GLN A 632 0.49 -29.59 -15.62
CA GLN A 632 -0.37 -30.75 -15.49
C GLN A 632 -1.56 -30.47 -16.41
N LEU A 633 -1.55 -31.13 -17.58
CA LEU A 633 -2.70 -31.23 -18.44
C LEU A 633 -3.83 -31.83 -17.59
N VAL A 634 -4.75 -30.98 -17.14
CA VAL A 634 -6.05 -31.40 -16.60
C VAL A 634 -7.09 -31.16 -17.67
#